data_AF-A0A7S0CXC9-F1
#
_entry.id   AF-A0A7S0CXC9-F1
#
_cell.length_a   1.000
_cell.length_b   1.000
_cell.length_c   1.000
_cell.angle_alpha   90.00
_cell.angle_beta   90.00
_cell.angle_gamma   90.00
#
_symmetry.space_group_name_H-M   'P 1'
#
loop_
_entity.id
_entity.type
_entity.pdbx_description
1 polymer ?
#
loop_
_entity_poly.entity_id
_entity_poly.type
_entity_poly.pdbx_seq_one_letter_code
_entity_poly.pdbx_strand_id
1 'polypeptide(L)'
;GKTVEFGQISRKTWIVRNTGTSTWPKNTCVVSDKTKIADEDFKVVEDAEFPILKPGEEGEVTVRFSKAPYDQGKFRSFNYSMSSGEKRFGDAFWAIHNVVPPSNGSA
;
A
#
# COMPACT_ATOMS: atom_id res chain seq x y z
N GLY A 1 8.26 -7.93 -6.35
CA GLY A 1 8.50 -6.68 -5.59
C GLY A 1 8.75 -5.57 -6.58
N LYS A 2 8.51 -4.31 -6.20
CA LYS A 2 8.82 -3.14 -7.04
C LYS A 2 10.23 -2.64 -6.70
N THR A 3 11.05 -2.35 -7.70
CA THR A 3 12.35 -1.70 -7.48
C THR A 3 12.15 -0.21 -7.21
N VAL A 4 12.80 0.32 -6.17
CA VAL A 4 12.71 1.72 -5.74
C VAL A 4 14.11 2.19 -5.35
N GLU A 5 14.52 3.38 -5.78
CA GLU A 5 15.83 3.92 -5.39
C GLU A 5 15.80 4.53 -3.97
N PHE A 6 16.97 4.70 -3.36
CA PHE A 6 17.10 5.34 -2.05
C PHE A 6 16.36 6.68 -1.98
N GLY A 7 15.61 6.89 -0.90
CA GLY A 7 14.86 8.12 -0.66
C GLY A 7 13.68 8.36 -1.61
N GLN A 8 13.42 7.50 -2.61
CA GLN A 8 12.29 7.66 -3.52
C GLN A 8 10.96 7.27 -2.87
N ILE A 9 9.90 7.96 -3.26
CA ILE A 9 8.52 7.64 -2.89
C ILE A 9 8.02 6.53 -3.80
N SER A 10 7.43 5.50 -3.21
CA SER A 10 6.79 4.41 -3.97
C SER A 10 5.27 4.57 -3.99
N ARG A 11 4.67 4.27 -5.15
CA ARG A 11 3.23 3.99 -5.27
C ARG A 11 3.03 2.53 -5.66
N LYS A 12 2.00 1.92 -5.09
CA LYS A 12 1.52 0.59 -5.46
C LYS A 12 0.02 0.65 -5.70
N THR A 13 -0.39 0.06 -6.81
CA THR A 13 -1.79 -0.08 -7.19
C THR A 13 -2.14 -1.57 -7.17
N TRP A 14 -3.33 -1.88 -6.64
CA TRP A 14 -3.94 -3.20 -6.67
C TRP A 14 -5.30 -3.10 -7.33
N ILE A 15 -5.62 -4.09 -8.16
CA ILE A 15 -6.99 -4.32 -8.61
C ILE A 15 -7.70 -5.08 -7.50
N VAL A 16 -8.83 -4.53 -7.06
CA VAL A 16 -9.67 -5.09 -6.01
C VAL A 16 -11.08 -5.26 -6.52
N ARG A 17 -11.78 -6.26 -6.00
CA ARG A 17 -13.19 -6.51 -6.29
C ARG A 17 -14.01 -6.34 -5.03
N ASN A 18 -15.14 -5.64 -5.10
CA ASN A 18 -16.11 -5.64 -4.01
C ASN A 18 -16.91 -6.95 -4.02
N THR A 19 -16.48 -7.92 -3.21
CA THR A 19 -17.17 -9.21 -3.03
C THR A 19 -18.28 -9.17 -1.98
N GLY A 20 -18.49 -8.00 -1.34
CA GLY A 20 -19.56 -7.78 -0.38
C GLY A 20 -20.91 -7.51 -1.05
N THR A 21 -21.94 -7.37 -0.22
CA THR A 21 -23.32 -7.11 -0.67
C THR A 21 -23.69 -5.62 -0.70
N SER A 22 -22.79 -4.73 -0.29
CA SER A 22 -23.03 -3.30 -0.19
C SER A 22 -21.95 -2.49 -0.90
N THR A 23 -22.33 -1.33 -1.44
CA THR A 23 -21.39 -0.37 -2.01
C THR A 23 -20.39 0.09 -0.96
N TRP A 24 -19.12 0.25 -1.35
CA TRP A 24 -18.08 0.75 -0.47
C TRP A 24 -18.39 2.17 0.04
N PRO A 25 -18.22 2.45 1.34
CA PRO A 25 -18.45 3.78 1.89
C PRO A 25 -17.48 4.82 1.33
N LYS A 26 -17.94 6.07 1.17
CA LYS A 26 -17.10 7.19 0.69
C LYS A 26 -15.90 7.50 1.60
N ASN A 27 -16.01 7.19 2.88
CA ASN A 27 -14.97 7.37 3.89
C ASN A 27 -14.07 6.13 4.04
N THR A 28 -13.97 5.30 3.00
CA THR A 28 -13.05 4.16 3.01
C THR A 28 -11.60 4.67 3.06
N CYS A 29 -10.80 4.08 3.95
CA CYS A 29 -9.38 4.41 4.13
C CYS A 29 -8.53 3.16 4.35
N VAL A 30 -7.21 3.31 4.32
CA VAL A 30 -6.26 2.26 4.71
C VAL A 30 -5.94 2.38 6.20
N VAL A 31 -5.96 1.26 6.91
CA VAL A 31 -5.37 1.16 8.26
C VAL A 31 -4.25 0.13 8.26
N SER A 32 -3.15 0.44 8.96
CA SER A 32 -2.04 -0.50 9.16
C SER A 32 -2.28 -1.39 10.37
N ASP A 33 -1.97 -2.68 10.24
CA ASP A 33 -1.83 -3.59 11.37
C ASP A 33 -0.39 -3.56 11.88
N LYS A 34 -0.14 -2.68 12.86
CA LYS A 34 1.18 -2.46 13.46
C LYS A 34 1.63 -3.60 14.39
N THR A 35 0.75 -4.56 14.71
CA THR A 35 1.07 -5.68 15.61
C THR A 35 1.89 -6.77 14.93
N LYS A 36 1.90 -6.79 13.59
CA LYS A 36 2.72 -7.68 12.78
C LYS A 36 3.86 -6.86 12.16
N ILE A 37 4.92 -6.67 12.95
CA ILE A 37 6.08 -5.88 12.56
C ILE A 37 6.67 -6.49 11.30
N ALA A 38 6.64 -5.72 10.21
CA ALA A 38 7.50 -6.01 9.07
C ALA A 38 8.88 -5.43 9.38
N ASP A 39 9.92 -6.22 9.11
CA ASP A 39 11.31 -5.78 9.14
C ASP A 39 11.47 -4.49 8.31
N GLU A 40 12.34 -3.61 8.77
CA GLU A 40 12.04 -2.20 9.06
C GLU A 40 11.74 -1.25 7.86
N ASP A 41 11.26 -0.04 8.21
CA ASP A 41 11.26 1.22 7.43
C ASP A 41 10.38 1.45 6.18
N PHE A 42 9.64 0.47 5.65
CA PHE A 42 8.57 0.75 4.65
C PHE A 42 7.20 0.99 5.30
N LYS A 43 7.17 1.86 6.32
CA LYS A 43 6.16 1.77 7.39
C LYS A 43 4.91 2.63 7.20
N VAL A 44 4.95 3.71 6.42
CA VAL A 44 3.86 4.70 6.43
C VAL A 44 3.20 4.82 5.06
N VAL A 45 1.92 4.47 5.02
CA VAL A 45 1.02 4.97 3.98
C VAL A 45 0.79 6.44 4.29
N GLU A 46 1.26 7.32 3.42
CA GLU A 46 1.05 8.76 3.55
C GLU A 46 -0.32 9.14 2.98
N ASP A 47 -0.76 8.45 1.93
CA ASP A 47 -2.02 8.71 1.26
C ASP A 47 -2.53 7.46 0.51
N ALA A 48 -3.84 7.38 0.31
CA ALA A 48 -4.48 6.31 -0.43
C ALA A 48 -5.72 6.79 -1.19
N GLU A 49 -5.80 6.38 -2.45
CA GLU A 49 -6.92 6.66 -3.34
C GLU A 49 -7.80 5.41 -3.44
N PHE A 50 -9.11 5.59 -3.23
CA PHE A 50 -10.08 4.51 -3.22
C PHE A 50 -11.22 4.74 -4.22
N PRO A 51 -11.63 3.70 -4.94
CA PRO A 51 -12.84 3.73 -5.75
C PRO A 51 -14.08 3.49 -4.87
N ILE A 52 -15.23 4.04 -5.28
CA ILE A 52 -16.53 3.69 -4.69
C ILE A 52 -17.09 2.52 -5.51
N LEU A 53 -16.90 1.29 -5.03
CA LEU A 53 -17.30 0.08 -5.74
C LEU A 53 -18.63 -0.45 -5.26
N LYS A 54 -19.57 -0.71 -6.19
CA LYS A 54 -20.79 -1.47 -5.93
C LYS A 54 -20.49 -2.98 -5.82
N PRO A 55 -21.42 -3.80 -5.29
CA PRO A 55 -21.26 -5.25 -5.28
C PRO A 55 -20.91 -5.82 -6.66
N GLY A 56 -19.82 -6.60 -6.71
CA GLY A 56 -19.31 -7.23 -7.93
C GLY A 56 -18.39 -6.35 -8.79
N GLU A 57 -18.32 -5.04 -8.55
CA GLU A 57 -17.44 -4.14 -9.32
C GLU A 57 -15.97 -4.32 -8.94
N GLU A 58 -15.09 -4.08 -9.92
CA GLU A 58 -13.64 -4.00 -9.74
C GLU A 58 -13.16 -2.55 -9.85
N GLY A 59 -12.07 -2.24 -9.16
CA GLY A 59 -11.40 -0.95 -9.29
C GLY A 59 -9.98 -0.97 -8.75
N GLU A 60 -9.32 0.17 -8.90
CA GLU A 60 -7.94 0.35 -8.47
C GLU A 60 -7.87 1.02 -7.11
N VAL A 61 -7.15 0.41 -6.17
CA VAL A 61 -6.71 1.06 -4.94
C VAL A 61 -5.24 1.39 -5.10
N THR A 62 -4.89 2.68 -4.96
CA THR A 62 -3.51 3.14 -5.03
C THR A 62 -3.07 3.67 -3.68
N VAL A 63 -1.93 3.16 -3.21
CA VAL A 63 -1.31 3.59 -1.95
C VAL A 63 0.02 4.26 -2.25
N ARG A 64 0.23 5.43 -1.64
CA ARG A 64 1.50 6.14 -1.62
C ARG A 64 2.22 5.87 -0.30
N PHE A 65 3.42 5.29 -0.42
CA PHE A 65 4.30 5.01 0.71
C PHE A 65 5.26 6.17 0.95
N SER A 66 5.79 6.24 2.18
CA SER A 66 6.92 7.11 2.53
C SER A 66 8.17 6.84 1.69
N LYS A 67 9.15 7.73 1.80
CA LYS A 67 10.46 7.59 1.15
C LYS A 67 11.12 6.25 1.51
N ALA A 68 11.72 5.61 0.51
CA ALA A 68 12.47 4.38 0.69
C ALA A 68 13.69 4.60 1.62
N PRO A 69 14.08 3.60 2.41
CA PRO A 69 15.30 3.66 3.23
C PRO A 69 16.54 3.95 2.38
N TYR A 70 17.57 4.53 3.01
CA TYR A 70 18.92 4.62 2.44
C TYR A 70 19.73 3.36 2.73
N ASP A 71 19.08 2.21 2.59
CA ASP A 71 19.69 0.90 2.74
C ASP A 71 19.16 -0.02 1.64
N GLN A 72 20.04 -0.84 1.09
CA GLN A 72 19.69 -1.75 0.01
C GLN A 72 19.10 -3.04 0.56
N GLY A 73 18.06 -3.54 -0.09
CA GLY A 73 17.48 -4.80 0.34
C GLY A 73 16.02 -4.97 -0.04
N LYS A 74 15.45 -6.07 0.43
CA LYS A 74 14.04 -6.41 0.23
C LYS A 74 13.26 -6.01 1.48
N PHE A 75 12.39 -5.04 1.31
CA PHE A 75 11.54 -4.50 2.37
C PHE A 75 10.10 -4.90 2.14
N ARG A 76 9.43 -5.38 3.19
CA ARG A 76 8.00 -5.68 3.17
C ARG A 76 7.28 -4.60 3.97
N SER A 77 6.16 -4.10 3.45
CA SER A 77 5.31 -3.19 4.22
C SER A 77 4.57 -3.93 5.35
N PHE A 78 3.90 -3.18 6.23
CA PHE A 78 2.87 -3.76 7.09
C PHE A 78 1.77 -4.44 6.28
N ASN A 79 0.99 -5.26 6.96
CA ASN A 79 -0.33 -5.63 6.47
C ASN A 79 -1.23 -4.41 6.58
N TYR A 80 -1.97 -4.15 5.52
CA TYR A 80 -2.97 -3.11 5.44
C TYR A 80 -4.34 -3.73 5.28
N SER A 81 -5.33 -3.08 5.88
CA SER A 81 -6.74 -3.43 5.70
C SER A 81 -7.49 -2.18 5.26
N MET A 82 -8.57 -2.40 4.50
CA MET A 82 -9.53 -1.34 4.24
C MET A 82 -10.40 -1.13 5.48
N SER A 83 -10.75 0.12 5.76
CA SER A 83 -11.60 0.49 6.89
C SER A 83 -12.62 1.53 6.48
N SER A 84 -13.80 1.47 7.07
CA SER A 84 -14.78 2.56 7.04
C SER A 84 -15.20 2.85 8.48
N GLY A 85 -14.73 3.97 9.02
CA GLY A 85 -14.79 4.22 10.46
C GLY A 85 -13.99 3.17 11.22
N GLU A 86 -14.60 2.55 12.22
CA GLU A 86 -13.96 1.52 13.07
C GLU A 86 -14.02 0.11 12.46
N LYS A 87 -14.78 -0.09 11.38
CA LYS A 87 -14.97 -1.41 10.77
C LYS A 87 -13.95 -1.64 9.68
N ARG A 88 -13.10 -2.66 9.90
CA ARG A 88 -12.21 -3.21 8.88
C ARG A 88 -12.95 -4.20 7.99
N PHE A 89 -12.59 -4.27 6.72
CA PHE A 89 -13.16 -5.20 5.77
C PHE A 89 -12.18 -5.56 4.65
N GLY A 90 -12.53 -6.63 3.92
CA GLY A 90 -11.72 -7.16 2.83
C GLY A 90 -10.47 -7.89 3.29
N ASP A 91 -9.71 -8.38 2.31
CA ASP A 91 -8.45 -9.06 2.57
C ASP A 91 -7.34 -8.08 2.96
N ALA A 92 -6.42 -8.57 3.78
CA ALA A 92 -5.21 -7.83 4.07
C ALA A 92 -4.29 -7.82 2.84
N PHE A 93 -3.66 -6.68 2.56
CA PHE A 93 -2.72 -6.51 1.46
C PHE A 93 -1.41 -5.90 1.94
N TRP A 94 -0.35 -6.09 1.17
CA TRP A 94 0.99 -5.57 1.45
C TRP A 94 1.76 -5.35 0.15
N ALA A 95 2.87 -4.62 0.25
CA ALA A 95 3.81 -4.42 -0.83
C ALA A 95 5.19 -4.98 -0.44
N ILE A 96 5.93 -5.41 -1.47
CA ILE A 96 7.33 -5.78 -1.38
C ILE A 96 8.10 -4.79 -2.25
N HIS A 97 9.09 -4.14 -1.67
CA HIS A 97 9.97 -3.18 -2.31
C HIS A 97 11.40 -3.73 -2.32
N ASN A 98 12.05 -3.69 -3.48
CA ASN A 98 13.47 -3.98 -3.62
C ASN A 98 14.17 -2.63 -3.70
N VAL A 99 14.77 -2.19 -2.60
CA VAL A 99 15.40 -0.89 -2.50
C VAL A 99 16.85 -1.00 -2.97
N VAL A 100 17.25 -0.10 -3.87
CA VAL A 100 18.57 -0.11 -4.52
C VAL A 100 19.20 1.28 -4.46
N PRO A 101 20.54 1.39 -4.51
CA PRO A 101 21.19 2.68 -4.68
C PRO A 101 20.71 3.40 -5.94
N PRO A 102 20.72 4.74 -5.97
CA PRO A 102 20.44 5.48 -7.18
C PRO A 102 21.37 5.05 -8.29
N SER A 103 20.82 4.92 -9.50
CA SER A 103 21.64 4.70 -10.68
C SER A 103 22.48 5.96 -10.90
N ASN A 104 23.81 5.91 -10.74
CA ASN A 104 24.68 7.01 -11.17
C ASN A 104 24.55 7.09 -12.69
N GLY A 105 23.69 7.99 -13.17
CA GLY A 105 23.65 8.36 -14.58
C GLY A 105 25.06 8.78 -14.98
N SER A 106 25.74 7.93 -15.75
CA SER A 106 26.93 8.33 -16.47
C SER A 106 26.44 9.27 -17.56
N ALA A 107 26.56 10.58 -17.31
CA ALA A 107 26.42 11.63 -18.30
C ALA A 107 27.77 12.36 -18.38
#